data_AF-A0AAN0MDI6-F1
#
_entry.id   AF-A0AAN0MDI6-F1
#
_cell.length_a   1.000
_cell.length_b   1.000
_cell.length_c   1.000
_cell.angle_alpha   90.00
_cell.angle_beta   90.00
_cell.angle_gamma   90.00
#
_symmetry.space_group_name_H-M   'P 1'
#
loop_
_entity.id
_entity.type
_entity.pdbx_description
1 polymer ?
#
loop_
_entity_poly.entity_id
_entity_poly.type
_entity_poly.pdbx_seq_one_letter_code
_entity_poly.pdbx_strand_id
1 'polypeptide(L)'
;MFSIYATAWSFAKANLAVLVVYGALLQALDMFVESTGSSATYTLAPWVIIFYALHRAFLFGETQLLRKEKSPKRPHAMGRFFLASGAMIVPAAAMLVAIAMGILDLGWFPSDPNVMVISIMGLILGAFVLTLLFFGTALPAAASADQWGPPTSLSRGIKTWKYVLGGLLVGQVLFTACLVLIIFGLASFGLQIGSGLTGTGGINFVDAALGLVFSTAIVFGNVLTVVVLCRAYERVAPPEIQALLEHREGKFDASVFA
;
A
#
# COMPACT_ATOMS: atom_id res chain seq x y z
N MET A 1 4.86 -11.26 -15.02
CA MET A 1 3.94 -10.41 -14.20
C MET A 1 3.30 -11.20 -13.07
N PHE A 2 2.84 -12.44 -13.27
CA PHE A 2 2.34 -13.32 -12.19
C PHE A 2 3.36 -13.62 -11.07
N SER A 3 4.66 -13.43 -11.31
CA SER A 3 5.69 -13.48 -10.27
C SER A 3 5.51 -12.44 -9.15
N ILE A 4 4.70 -11.39 -9.34
CA ILE A 4 4.33 -10.46 -8.25
C ILE A 4 3.47 -11.18 -7.22
N TYR A 5 2.46 -11.93 -7.65
CA TYR A 5 1.60 -12.72 -6.76
C TYR A 5 2.38 -13.84 -6.08
N ALA A 6 3.24 -14.55 -6.80
CA ALA A 6 4.06 -15.61 -6.20
C ALA A 6 4.95 -15.06 -5.08
N THR A 7 5.59 -13.91 -5.30
CA THR A 7 6.45 -13.26 -4.30
C THR A 7 5.64 -12.67 -3.14
N ALA A 8 4.53 -11.98 -3.42
CA ALA A 8 3.65 -11.46 -2.39
C ALA A 8 3.05 -12.59 -1.54
N TRP A 9 2.67 -13.70 -2.16
CA TRP A 9 2.15 -14.88 -1.47
C TRP A 9 3.22 -15.58 -0.63
N SER A 10 4.44 -15.71 -1.14
CA SER A 10 5.55 -16.25 -0.36
C SER A 10 5.85 -15.37 0.86
N PHE A 11 5.90 -14.05 0.66
CA PHE A 11 6.03 -13.07 1.73
C PHE A 11 4.87 -13.16 2.74
N ALA A 12 3.63 -13.28 2.27
CA ALA A 12 2.45 -13.36 3.12
C ALA A 12 2.44 -14.63 3.96
N LYS A 13 2.77 -15.79 3.37
CA LYS A 13 2.90 -17.05 4.11
C LYS A 13 3.99 -16.98 5.18
N ALA A 14 5.13 -16.37 4.86
CA ALA A 14 6.23 -16.21 5.81
C ALA A 14 5.88 -15.26 6.98
N ASN A 15 4.95 -14.34 6.76
CA ASN A 15 4.62 -13.26 7.69
C ASN A 15 3.12 -13.21 8.05
N LEU A 16 2.42 -14.34 7.97
CA LEU A 16 0.96 -14.38 8.08
C LEU A 16 0.47 -13.79 9.39
N ALA A 17 1.13 -14.15 10.51
CA ALA A 17 0.79 -13.60 11.82
C ALA A 17 0.91 -12.07 11.86
N VAL A 18 1.94 -11.50 11.23
CA VAL A 18 2.14 -10.05 11.16
C VAL A 18 1.06 -9.39 10.31
N LEU A 19 0.69 -9.99 9.17
CA LEU A 19 -0.39 -9.48 8.32
C LEU A 19 -1.75 -9.51 9.03
N VAL A 20 -2.04 -10.58 9.78
CA VAL A 20 -3.27 -10.68 10.59
C VAL A 20 -3.27 -9.64 11.71
N VAL A 21 -2.13 -9.42 12.39
CA VAL A 21 -2.01 -8.37 13.40
C VAL A 21 -2.23 -6.98 12.79
N TYR A 22 -1.66 -6.69 11.63
CA TYR A 22 -1.93 -5.45 10.92
C TYR A 22 -3.39 -5.33 10.48
N GLY A 23 -4.01 -6.41 10.00
CA GLY A 23 -5.44 -6.45 9.68
C GLY A 23 -6.31 -6.15 10.89
N ALA A 24 -6.01 -6.77 12.04
CA ALA A 24 -6.71 -6.53 13.30
C ALA A 24 -6.54 -5.08 13.79
N LEU A 25 -5.34 -4.52 13.68
CA LEU A 25 -5.08 -3.12 14.02
C LEU A 25 -5.87 -2.16 13.13
N LEU A 26 -5.94 -2.43 11.82
CA LEU A 26 -6.73 -1.62 10.90
C LEU A 26 -8.22 -1.71 11.22
N GLN A 27 -8.73 -2.90 11.52
CA GLN A 27 -10.12 -3.07 11.92
C GLN A 27 -10.43 -2.36 13.24
N ALA A 28 -9.54 -2.45 14.24
CA ALA A 28 -9.70 -1.75 15.51
C ALA A 28 -9.67 -0.23 15.32
N LEU A 29 -8.83 0.28 14.40
CA LEU A 29 -8.83 1.70 14.04
C LEU A 29 -10.13 2.11 13.36
N ASP A 30 -10.69 1.27 12.50
CA ASP A 30 -11.96 1.53 11.83
C ASP A 30 -13.12 1.61 12.85
N MET A 31 -13.19 0.63 13.76
CA MET A 31 -14.11 0.65 14.92
C MET A 31 -13.95 1.94 15.75
N PHE A 32 -12.71 2.36 16.02
CA PHE A 32 -12.43 3.56 16.80
C PHE A 32 -12.90 4.83 16.07
N VAL A 33 -12.59 4.96 14.78
CA VAL A 33 -13.01 6.11 13.95
C VAL A 33 -14.54 6.18 13.88
N GLU A 34 -15.21 5.06 13.62
CA GLU A 34 -16.66 4.97 13.59
C GLU A 34 -17.29 5.36 14.94
N SER A 35 -16.75 4.84 16.06
CA SER A 35 -17.27 5.12 17.39
C SER A 35 -17.09 6.57 17.86
N THR A 36 -16.05 7.26 17.38
CA THR A 36 -15.71 8.62 17.83
C THR A 36 -16.17 9.70 16.85
N GLY A 37 -16.64 9.35 15.66
CA GLY A 37 -16.91 10.31 14.58
C GLY A 37 -15.66 11.09 14.14
N SER A 38 -14.47 10.54 14.40
CA SER A 38 -13.20 11.21 14.14
C SER A 38 -12.90 11.29 12.64
N SER A 39 -12.12 12.29 12.22
CA SER A 39 -11.71 12.44 10.83
C SER A 39 -10.69 11.38 10.39
N ALA A 40 -10.71 11.01 9.11
CA ALA A 40 -9.81 10.02 8.51
C ALA A 40 -8.31 10.30 8.73
N THR A 41 -7.92 11.54 9.04
CA THR A 41 -6.54 11.96 9.33
C THR A 41 -5.88 11.20 10.49
N TYR A 42 -6.63 10.75 11.49
CA TYR A 42 -6.08 9.97 12.62
C TYR A 42 -5.57 8.59 12.20
N THR A 43 -5.99 8.09 11.03
CA THR A 43 -5.57 6.78 10.52
C THR A 43 -4.24 6.83 9.76
N LEU A 44 -3.76 8.00 9.34
CA LEU A 44 -2.58 8.12 8.47
C LEU A 44 -1.29 7.64 9.13
N ALA A 45 -1.07 7.98 10.41
CA ALA A 45 0.17 7.63 11.09
C ALA A 45 0.32 6.09 11.27
N PRO A 46 -0.70 5.35 11.75
CA PRO A 46 -0.65 3.88 11.77
C PRO A 46 -0.38 3.26 10.39
N TRP A 47 -1.01 3.80 9.33
CA TRP A 47 -0.78 3.34 7.96
C TRP A 47 0.68 3.52 7.53
N VAL A 48 1.27 4.68 7.78
CA VAL A 48 2.68 4.96 7.45
C VAL A 48 3.63 4.01 8.18
N ILE A 49 3.34 3.67 9.45
CA ILE A 49 4.12 2.69 10.22
C ILE A 49 4.03 1.30 9.59
N ILE A 50 2.82 0.84 9.25
CA ILE A 50 2.59 -0.45 8.60
C ILE A 50 3.35 -0.48 7.26
N PHE A 51 3.24 0.56 6.43
CA PHE A 51 3.95 0.64 5.17
C PHE A 51 5.46 0.63 5.37
N TYR A 52 6.01 1.38 6.31
CA TYR A 52 7.44 1.35 6.63
C TYR A 52 7.90 -0.06 6.98
N ALA A 53 7.17 -0.73 7.87
CA ALA A 53 7.47 -2.08 8.30
C ALA A 53 7.40 -3.08 7.13
N LEU A 54 6.40 -2.96 6.25
CA LEU A 54 6.28 -3.80 5.05
C LEU A 54 7.44 -3.57 4.06
N HIS A 55 7.83 -2.32 3.82
CA HIS A 55 8.96 -2.00 2.93
C HIS A 55 10.27 -2.56 3.49
N ARG A 56 10.55 -2.37 4.78
CA ARG A 56 11.74 -2.95 5.41
C ARG A 56 11.70 -4.47 5.45
N ALA A 57 10.56 -5.05 5.77
CA ALA A 57 10.39 -6.49 5.73
C ALA A 57 10.67 -7.07 4.33
N PHE A 58 10.18 -6.40 3.29
CA PHE A 58 10.40 -6.85 1.93
C PHE A 58 11.87 -6.68 1.50
N LEU A 59 12.43 -5.48 1.65
CA LEU A 59 13.80 -5.16 1.23
C LEU A 59 14.86 -5.90 2.04
N PHE A 60 14.62 -6.07 3.34
CA PHE A 60 15.65 -6.47 4.30
C PHE A 60 15.36 -7.79 5.03
N GLY A 61 14.16 -8.36 4.88
CA GLY A 61 13.77 -9.62 5.54
C GLY A 61 13.46 -9.46 7.03
N GLU A 62 13.20 -8.24 7.49
CA GLU A 62 13.12 -7.89 8.91
C GLU A 62 11.76 -8.14 9.58
N THR A 63 10.78 -8.68 8.86
CA THR A 63 9.49 -9.11 9.46
C THR A 63 9.62 -10.26 10.46
N GLN A 64 10.83 -10.71 10.73
CA GLN A 64 11.12 -11.69 11.76
C GLN A 64 11.06 -11.07 13.16
N LEU A 65 9.90 -10.50 13.53
CA LEU A 65 9.56 -10.11 14.91
C LEU A 65 9.80 -11.24 15.92
N LEU A 66 9.89 -12.50 15.45
CA LEU A 66 10.14 -13.70 16.25
C LEU A 66 11.46 -14.43 15.94
N ARG A 67 12.28 -13.97 14.98
CA ARG A 67 13.55 -14.66 14.65
C ARG A 67 14.69 -13.66 14.80
N LYS A 68 15.58 -14.00 15.74
CA LYS A 68 16.78 -13.25 16.11
C LYS A 68 17.46 -12.64 14.88
N GLU A 69 17.59 -11.31 14.86
CA GLU A 69 18.28 -10.53 13.82
C GLU A 69 19.60 -11.23 13.43
N LYS A 70 19.69 -11.70 12.18
CA LYS A 70 20.90 -12.36 11.63
C LYS A 70 21.75 -11.41 10.78
N SER A 71 21.55 -10.11 10.85
CA SER A 71 22.21 -9.15 9.94
C SER A 71 22.55 -7.82 10.62
N PRO A 72 23.55 -7.08 10.07
CA PRO A 72 24.20 -5.97 10.75
C PRO A 72 23.24 -4.83 11.10
N LYS A 73 23.58 -3.99 12.09
CA LYS A 73 22.84 -2.79 12.47
C LYS A 73 22.56 -1.92 11.24
N ARG A 74 21.34 -2.00 10.69
CA ARG A 74 20.89 -1.18 9.56
C ARG A 74 20.27 0.12 10.07
N PRO A 75 20.52 1.26 9.42
CA PRO A 75 20.02 2.55 9.90
C PRO A 75 18.48 2.56 9.92
N HIS A 76 17.90 2.77 11.10
CA HIS A 76 16.47 3.00 11.23
C HIS A 76 16.11 4.36 10.58
N ALA A 77 15.56 4.32 9.38
CA ALA A 77 15.19 5.49 8.60
C ALA A 77 13.69 5.86 8.72
N MET A 78 13.03 5.52 9.82
CA MET A 78 11.60 5.76 10.01
C MET A 78 11.23 7.24 9.83
N GLY A 79 11.98 8.17 10.44
CA GLY A 79 11.75 9.61 10.25
C GLY A 79 11.86 10.06 8.78
N ARG A 80 12.83 9.50 8.03
CA ARG A 80 12.97 9.77 6.59
C ARG A 80 11.81 9.18 5.79
N PHE A 81 11.29 8.03 6.19
CA PHE A 81 10.11 7.43 5.58
C PHE A 81 8.85 8.28 5.82
N PHE A 82 8.64 8.78 7.04
CA PHE A 82 7.56 9.72 7.34
C PHE A 82 7.65 10.99 6.49
N LEU A 83 8.85 11.56 6.37
CA LEU A 83 9.08 12.72 5.50
C LEU A 83 8.80 12.39 4.03
N ALA A 84 9.22 11.23 3.53
CA ALA A 84 8.95 10.80 2.16
C ALA A 84 7.45 10.57 1.91
N SER A 85 6.76 9.90 2.84
CA SER A 85 5.31 9.71 2.78
C SER A 85 4.57 11.05 2.79
N GLY A 86 4.95 11.99 3.67
CA GLY A 86 4.38 13.34 3.70
C GLY A 86 4.68 14.13 2.43
N ALA A 87 5.91 14.03 1.90
CA ALA A 87 6.31 14.69 0.67
C ALA A 87 5.54 14.17 -0.56
N MET A 88 5.05 12.92 -0.55
CA MET A 88 4.20 12.37 -1.62
C MET A 88 2.77 12.90 -1.60
N ILE A 89 2.30 13.46 -0.47
CA ILE A 89 0.97 14.09 -0.40
C ILE A 89 0.94 15.36 -1.25
N VAL A 90 2.04 16.12 -1.28
CA VAL A 90 2.14 17.39 -2.03
C VAL A 90 1.90 17.21 -3.54
N PRO A 91 2.61 16.34 -4.28
CA PRO A 91 2.35 16.12 -5.70
C PRO A 91 0.97 15.50 -5.95
N ALA A 92 0.49 14.61 -5.06
CA ALA A 92 -0.85 14.04 -5.19
C ALA A 92 -1.94 15.11 -5.06
N ALA A 93 -1.82 16.00 -4.08
CA ALA A 93 -2.73 17.13 -3.89
C ALA A 93 -2.65 18.13 -5.05
N ALA A 94 -1.44 18.45 -5.52
CA ALA A 94 -1.24 19.33 -6.67
C ALA A 94 -1.88 18.76 -7.95
N MET A 95 -1.73 17.45 -8.20
CA MET A 95 -2.38 16.78 -9.33
C MET A 95 -3.91 16.81 -9.19
N LEU A 96 -4.44 16.54 -8.00
CA LEU A 96 -5.87 16.62 -7.75
C LEU A 96 -6.44 18.01 -8.00
N VAL A 97 -5.75 19.06 -7.52
CA VAL A 97 -6.15 20.45 -7.76
C VAL A 97 -6.11 20.79 -9.25
N ALA A 98 -5.04 20.41 -9.95
CA ALA A 98 -4.91 20.67 -11.39
C ALA A 98 -6.01 19.97 -12.21
N ILE A 99 -6.32 18.72 -11.87
CA ILE A 99 -7.42 17.95 -12.48
C ILE A 99 -8.76 18.61 -12.18
N ALA A 100 -9.02 18.98 -10.93
CA ALA A 100 -10.28 19.61 -10.52
C ALA A 100 -10.50 20.96 -11.24
N MET A 101 -9.45 21.78 -11.35
CA MET A 101 -9.50 23.04 -12.10
C MET A 101 -9.78 22.79 -13.59
N GLY A 102 -9.10 21.82 -14.22
CA GLY A 102 -9.35 21.49 -15.62
C GLY A 102 -10.79 20.98 -15.88
N ILE A 103 -11.37 20.23 -14.95
CA ILE A 103 -12.76 19.75 -15.05
C ILE A 103 -13.77 20.88 -14.87
N LEU A 104 -13.50 21.82 -13.95
CA LEU A 104 -14.31 23.03 -13.78
C LEU A 104 -14.31 23.88 -15.05
N ASP A 105 -13.15 24.09 -15.67
CA ASP A 105 -13.01 24.85 -16.92
C ASP A 105 -13.73 24.18 -18.10
N LEU A 106 -13.83 22.85 -18.09
CA LEU A 106 -14.54 22.07 -19.11
C LEU A 106 -16.05 21.93 -18.84
N GLY A 107 -16.56 22.45 -17.72
CA GLY A 107 -17.97 22.34 -17.33
C GLY A 107 -18.45 20.90 -17.14
N TRP A 108 -17.53 19.96 -16.87
CA TRP A 108 -17.79 18.51 -16.97
C TRP A 108 -18.28 17.88 -15.66
N PHE A 109 -19.11 18.61 -14.90
CA PHE A 109 -19.70 18.07 -13.67
C PHE A 109 -21.00 17.31 -14.00
N PRO A 110 -21.06 15.99 -13.72
CA PRO A 110 -22.29 15.23 -13.85
C PRO A 110 -23.36 15.81 -12.92
N SER A 111 -24.60 15.93 -13.41
CA SER A 111 -25.74 16.36 -12.61
C SER A 111 -26.23 15.29 -11.62
N ASP A 112 -25.93 14.02 -11.90
CA ASP A 112 -26.27 12.90 -11.01
C ASP A 112 -25.25 12.79 -9.86
N PRO A 113 -25.69 12.86 -8.59
CA PRO A 113 -24.81 12.75 -7.42
C PRO A 113 -23.98 11.47 -7.38
N ASN A 114 -24.53 10.33 -7.82
CA ASN A 114 -23.81 9.05 -7.81
C ASN A 114 -22.70 9.04 -8.86
N VAL A 115 -22.99 9.57 -10.06
CA VAL A 115 -21.99 9.69 -11.14
C VAL A 115 -20.89 10.66 -10.71
N MET A 116 -21.25 11.76 -10.03
CA MET A 116 -20.28 12.71 -9.48
C MET A 116 -19.33 12.04 -8.47
N VAL A 117 -19.86 11.26 -7.52
CA VAL A 117 -19.04 10.53 -6.53
C VAL A 117 -18.10 9.53 -7.20
N ILE A 118 -18.60 8.72 -8.14
CA ILE A 118 -17.78 7.75 -8.88
C ILE A 118 -16.66 8.45 -9.65
N SER A 119 -16.97 9.56 -10.33
CA SER A 119 -15.98 10.36 -11.05
C SER A 119 -14.91 10.91 -10.11
N ILE A 120 -15.28 11.50 -8.98
CA ILE A 120 -14.33 12.03 -7.99
C ILE A 120 -13.42 10.90 -7.46
N MET A 121 -13.98 9.74 -7.13
CA MET A 121 -13.18 8.59 -6.67
C MET A 121 -12.20 8.11 -7.76
N GLY A 122 -12.65 8.06 -9.02
CA GLY A 122 -11.79 7.72 -10.15
C GLY A 122 -10.62 8.68 -10.33
N LEU A 123 -10.84 9.98 -10.14
CA LEU A 123 -9.80 11.01 -10.21
C LEU A 123 -8.79 10.89 -9.07
N ILE A 124 -9.27 10.67 -7.84
CA ILE A 124 -8.41 10.44 -6.68
C ILE A 124 -7.54 9.21 -6.89
N LEU A 125 -8.13 8.11 -7.36
CA LEU A 125 -7.39 6.90 -7.67
C LEU A 125 -6.36 7.13 -8.79
N GLY A 126 -6.74 7.84 -9.85
CA GLY A 126 -5.85 8.19 -10.95
C GLY A 126 -4.66 9.04 -10.50
N ALA A 127 -4.91 10.11 -9.73
CA ALA A 127 -3.86 10.96 -9.17
C ALA A 127 -2.94 10.18 -8.21
N PHE A 128 -3.50 9.28 -7.40
CA PHE A 128 -2.73 8.40 -6.54
C PHE A 128 -1.82 7.46 -7.34
N VAL A 129 -2.34 6.80 -8.37
CA VAL A 129 -1.55 5.92 -9.25
C VAL A 129 -0.44 6.72 -9.95
N LEU A 130 -0.73 7.90 -10.50
CA LEU A 130 0.28 8.77 -11.12
C LEU A 130 1.38 9.14 -10.11
N THR A 131 1.00 9.47 -8.87
CA THR A 131 1.97 9.75 -7.80
C THR A 131 2.86 8.54 -7.54
N LEU A 132 2.29 7.32 -7.49
CA LEU A 132 3.09 6.10 -7.34
C LEU A 132 3.99 5.82 -8.54
N LEU A 133 3.56 6.12 -9.77
CA LEU A 133 4.38 5.91 -10.98
C LEU A 133 5.64 6.77 -10.97
N PHE A 134 5.50 8.05 -10.61
CA PHE A 134 6.60 9.01 -10.68
C PHE A 134 7.40 9.14 -9.39
N PHE A 135 6.77 8.92 -8.23
CA PHE A 135 7.39 9.13 -6.92
C PHE A 135 7.36 7.90 -6.02
N GLY A 136 6.74 6.79 -6.43
CA GLY A 136 6.61 5.59 -5.61
C GLY A 136 7.94 4.92 -5.23
N THR A 137 9.02 5.16 -5.98
CA THR A 137 10.37 4.69 -5.62
C THR A 137 11.01 5.48 -4.47
N ALA A 138 10.42 6.61 -4.06
CA ALA A 138 10.87 7.39 -2.90
C ALA A 138 10.66 6.64 -1.59
N LEU A 139 9.58 5.87 -1.46
CA LEU A 139 9.25 5.09 -0.26
C LEU A 139 10.29 3.99 0.03
N PRO A 140 10.61 3.07 -0.91
CA PRO A 140 11.65 2.08 -0.69
C PRO A 140 13.04 2.73 -0.53
N ALA A 141 13.34 3.83 -1.23
CA ALA A 141 14.59 4.58 -1.04
C ALA A 141 14.70 5.18 0.37
N ALA A 142 13.60 5.74 0.90
CA ALA A 142 13.58 6.26 2.26
C ALA A 142 13.69 5.13 3.28
N ALA A 143 13.04 3.99 3.05
CA ALA A 143 13.14 2.80 3.89
C ALA A 143 14.55 2.22 3.92
N SER A 144 15.30 2.31 2.81
CA SER A 144 16.69 1.86 2.70
C SER A 144 17.74 2.88 3.16
N ALA A 145 17.31 4.05 3.66
CA ALA A 145 18.19 5.18 3.98
C ALA A 145 18.99 5.73 2.78
N ASP A 146 18.58 5.44 1.55
CA ASP A 146 19.14 6.02 0.32
C ASP A 146 18.77 7.51 0.19
N GLN A 147 19.47 8.21 -0.70
CA GLN A 147 19.09 9.56 -1.11
C GLN A 147 17.74 9.53 -1.84
N TRP A 148 16.84 10.40 -1.41
CA TRP A 148 15.53 10.59 -2.01
C TRP A 148 15.20 12.09 -2.01
N GLY A 149 14.45 12.52 -3.03
CA GLY A 149 14.07 13.91 -3.24
C GLY A 149 13.25 14.02 -4.53
N PRO A 150 12.50 15.12 -4.74
CA PRO A 150 11.60 15.21 -5.89
C PRO A 150 12.29 14.96 -7.25
N PRO A 151 13.48 15.55 -7.55
CA PRO A 151 14.15 15.33 -8.84
C PRO A 151 14.67 13.90 -9.01
N THR A 152 15.27 13.33 -7.96
CA THR A 152 15.81 11.97 -7.96
C THR A 152 14.69 10.94 -8.08
N SER A 153 13.61 11.10 -7.32
CA SER A 153 12.44 10.23 -7.38
C SER A 153 11.78 10.30 -8.75
N LEU A 154 11.59 11.50 -9.31
CA LEU A 154 11.02 11.67 -10.65
C LEU A 154 11.89 11.02 -11.73
N SER A 155 13.21 11.23 -11.68
CA SER A 155 14.15 10.60 -12.62
C SER A 155 14.09 9.07 -12.55
N ARG A 156 14.04 8.51 -11.34
CA ARG A 156 13.86 7.08 -11.10
C ARG A 156 12.49 6.59 -11.61
N GLY A 157 11.42 7.33 -11.30
CA GLY A 157 10.05 7.04 -11.74
C GLY A 157 9.92 7.00 -13.26
N ILE A 158 10.50 7.96 -13.99
CA ILE A 158 10.51 7.97 -15.46
C ILE A 158 11.27 6.76 -16.04
N LYS A 159 12.26 6.20 -15.32
CA LYS A 159 12.94 4.98 -15.76
C LYS A 159 12.13 3.72 -15.47
N THR A 160 11.26 3.74 -14.46
CA THR A 160 10.55 2.56 -13.97
C THR A 160 9.04 2.55 -14.23
N TRP A 161 8.46 3.62 -14.81
CA TRP A 161 7.01 3.81 -14.86
C TRP A 161 6.27 2.65 -15.52
N LYS A 162 6.81 2.05 -16.60
CA LYS A 162 6.18 0.90 -17.28
C LYS A 162 6.07 -0.31 -16.35
N TYR A 163 7.10 -0.55 -15.55
CA TYR A 163 7.15 -1.66 -14.59
C TYR A 163 6.20 -1.41 -13.42
N VAL A 164 6.18 -0.18 -12.90
CA VAL A 164 5.25 0.20 -11.83
C VAL A 164 3.81 0.12 -12.32
N LEU A 165 3.50 0.67 -13.51
CA LEU A 165 2.16 0.64 -14.09
C LEU A 165 1.69 -0.79 -14.34
N GLY A 166 2.46 -1.60 -15.06
CA GLY A 166 2.12 -2.98 -15.33
C GLY A 166 2.00 -3.82 -14.04
N GLY A 167 2.87 -3.56 -13.07
CA GLY A 167 2.85 -4.22 -11.76
C GLY A 167 1.64 -3.84 -10.92
N LEU A 168 1.26 -2.56 -10.87
CA LEU A 168 0.08 -2.09 -10.14
C LEU A 168 -1.22 -2.56 -10.80
N LEU A 169 -1.31 -2.51 -12.14
CA LEU A 169 -2.50 -2.99 -12.87
C LEU A 169 -2.75 -4.48 -12.62
N VAL A 170 -1.73 -5.31 -12.82
CA VAL A 170 -1.86 -6.77 -12.66
C VAL A 170 -1.90 -7.18 -11.20
N GLY A 171 -1.15 -6.50 -10.32
CA GLY A 171 -1.12 -6.78 -8.88
C GLY A 171 -2.30 -6.12 -8.16
N GLN A 172 -2.11 -4.87 -7.75
CA GLN A 172 -3.04 -4.19 -6.83
C GLN A 172 -4.43 -3.96 -7.42
N VAL A 173 -4.53 -3.46 -8.66
CA VAL A 173 -5.83 -3.10 -9.27
C VAL A 173 -6.66 -4.35 -9.54
N LEU A 174 -6.10 -5.38 -10.17
CA LEU A 174 -6.80 -6.65 -10.40
C LEU A 174 -7.23 -7.30 -9.08
N PHE A 175 -6.33 -7.35 -8.09
CA PHE A 175 -6.66 -7.90 -6.76
C PHE A 175 -7.81 -7.13 -6.10
N THR A 176 -7.75 -5.80 -6.14
CA THR A 176 -8.79 -4.93 -5.56
C THR A 176 -10.12 -5.12 -6.29
N ALA A 177 -10.11 -5.21 -7.62
CA ALA A 177 -11.31 -5.47 -8.40
C ALA A 177 -11.95 -6.82 -8.03
N CYS A 178 -11.15 -7.89 -7.90
CA CYS A 178 -11.64 -9.18 -7.41
C CYS A 178 -12.21 -9.10 -6.00
N LEU A 179 -11.53 -8.38 -5.09
CA LEU A 179 -11.98 -8.20 -3.71
C LEU A 179 -13.32 -7.44 -3.66
N VAL A 180 -13.47 -6.39 -4.45
CA VAL A 180 -14.73 -5.64 -4.58
C VAL A 180 -15.85 -6.52 -5.14
N LEU A 181 -15.58 -7.35 -6.16
CA LEU A 181 -16.57 -8.31 -6.67
C LEU A 181 -17.00 -9.33 -5.61
N ILE A 182 -16.08 -9.80 -4.76
CA ILE A 182 -16.42 -10.69 -3.63
C ILE A 182 -17.30 -9.95 -2.62
N ILE A 183 -16.99 -8.70 -2.28
CA ILE A 183 -17.80 -7.85 -1.38
C ILE A 183 -19.23 -7.71 -1.92
N PHE A 184 -19.39 -7.32 -3.18
CA PHE A 184 -20.71 -7.21 -3.80
C PHE A 184 -21.43 -8.56 -3.88
N GLY A 185 -20.70 -9.63 -4.15
CA GLY A 185 -21.22 -11.00 -4.13
C GLY A 185 -21.80 -11.35 -2.76
N LEU A 186 -21.04 -11.14 -1.68
CA LEU A 186 -21.47 -11.41 -0.30
C LEU A 186 -22.65 -10.53 0.12
N ALA A 187 -22.66 -9.26 -0.30
CA ALA A 187 -23.77 -8.34 -0.04
C ALA A 187 -25.08 -8.84 -0.67
N SER A 188 -25.03 -9.52 -1.83
CA SER A 188 -26.24 -10.10 -2.44
C SER A 188 -26.83 -11.28 -1.65
N PHE A 189 -26.05 -11.90 -0.77
CA PHE A 189 -26.50 -12.90 0.21
C PHE A 189 -26.90 -12.30 1.58
N GLY A 190 -26.93 -10.97 1.70
CA GLY A 190 -27.30 -10.28 2.94
C GLY A 190 -26.18 -10.23 3.99
N LEU A 191 -24.95 -10.60 3.64
CA LEU A 191 -23.79 -10.46 4.53
C LEU A 191 -23.22 -9.05 4.42
N GLN A 192 -23.18 -8.33 5.54
CA GLN A 192 -22.57 -7.01 5.62
C GLN A 192 -21.13 -7.12 6.09
N ILE A 193 -20.23 -6.43 5.39
CA ILE A 193 -18.83 -6.31 5.79
C ILE A 193 -18.69 -4.94 6.45
N GLY A 194 -18.45 -4.94 7.74
CA GLY A 194 -18.30 -3.73 8.53
C GLY A 194 -17.36 -3.93 9.70
N SER A 195 -17.24 -2.90 10.53
CA SER A 195 -16.46 -2.94 11.77
C SER A 195 -16.95 -4.03 12.73
N GLY A 196 -18.19 -4.49 12.59
CA GLY A 196 -18.83 -5.45 13.50
C GLY A 196 -19.41 -4.80 14.75
N LEU A 197 -19.40 -3.47 14.84
CA LEU A 197 -20.14 -2.71 15.85
C LEU A 197 -21.62 -2.68 15.49
N THR A 198 -22.45 -3.13 16.42
CA THR A 198 -23.90 -2.92 16.33
C THR A 198 -24.24 -1.51 16.80
N GLY A 199 -25.36 -0.95 16.32
CA GLY A 199 -25.85 0.37 16.74
C GLY A 199 -26.13 0.53 18.24
N THR A 200 -26.08 -0.57 19.01
CA THR A 200 -26.23 -0.61 20.48
C THR A 200 -24.90 -0.80 21.22
N GLY A 201 -23.76 -0.81 20.53
CA GLY A 201 -22.42 -0.98 21.11
C GLY A 201 -22.00 -2.43 21.39
N GLY A 202 -22.81 -3.42 20.99
CA GLY A 202 -22.42 -4.84 21.00
C GLY A 202 -21.57 -5.23 19.78
N ILE A 203 -20.82 -6.33 19.89
CA ILE A 203 -20.01 -6.87 18.79
C ILE A 203 -20.78 -7.99 18.09
N ASN A 204 -21.03 -7.86 16.79
CA ASN A 204 -21.43 -8.98 15.95
C ASN A 204 -20.19 -9.77 15.54
N PHE A 205 -20.02 -10.96 16.10
CA PHE A 205 -18.85 -11.81 15.85
C PHE A 205 -18.69 -12.22 14.39
N VAL A 206 -19.78 -12.39 13.64
CA VAL A 206 -19.71 -12.78 12.22
C VAL A 206 -19.18 -11.62 11.38
N ASP A 207 -19.75 -10.42 11.58
CA ASP A 207 -19.32 -9.22 10.86
C ASP A 207 -17.90 -8.82 11.26
N ALA A 208 -17.54 -8.96 12.53
CA ALA A 208 -16.18 -8.72 13.00
C ALA A 208 -15.17 -9.73 12.42
N ALA A 209 -15.52 -11.02 12.31
CA ALA A 209 -14.65 -12.02 11.68
C ALA A 209 -14.47 -11.76 10.18
N LEU A 210 -15.55 -11.41 9.47
CA LEU A 210 -15.49 -11.01 8.07
C LEU A 210 -14.66 -9.74 7.91
N GLY A 211 -14.89 -8.73 8.74
CA GLY A 211 -14.11 -7.50 8.79
C GLY A 211 -12.61 -7.78 8.93
N LEU A 212 -12.22 -8.68 9.83
CA LEU A 212 -10.81 -9.06 10.02
C LEU A 212 -10.20 -9.69 8.75
N VAL A 213 -10.94 -10.59 8.09
CA VAL A 213 -10.50 -11.24 6.85
C VAL A 213 -10.31 -10.19 5.76
N PHE A 214 -11.26 -9.27 5.58
CA PHE A 214 -11.17 -8.20 4.59
C PHE A 214 -10.07 -7.18 4.91
N SER A 215 -9.91 -6.76 6.16
CA SER A 215 -8.80 -5.91 6.58
C SER A 215 -7.45 -6.58 6.31
N THR A 216 -7.32 -7.88 6.60
CA THR A 216 -6.11 -8.64 6.28
C THR A 216 -5.87 -8.73 4.77
N ALA A 217 -6.92 -8.93 3.98
CA ALA A 217 -6.85 -8.91 2.51
C ALA A 217 -6.45 -7.53 1.96
N ILE A 218 -6.91 -6.44 2.57
CA ILE A 218 -6.48 -5.07 2.25
C ILE A 218 -4.98 -4.90 2.54
N VAL A 219 -4.48 -5.40 3.68
CA VAL A 219 -3.03 -5.40 3.96
C VAL A 219 -2.28 -6.21 2.89
N PHE A 220 -2.82 -7.35 2.45
CA PHE A 220 -2.22 -8.13 1.35
C PHE A 220 -2.17 -7.34 0.03
N GLY A 221 -3.22 -6.59 -0.31
CA GLY A 221 -3.17 -5.65 -1.45
C GLY A 221 -2.02 -4.65 -1.30
N ASN A 222 -1.85 -4.08 -0.11
CA ASN A 222 -0.72 -3.19 0.16
C ASN A 222 0.64 -3.90 0.00
N VAL A 223 0.76 -5.18 0.36
CA VAL A 223 1.96 -5.99 0.08
C VAL A 223 2.23 -6.08 -1.43
N LEU A 224 1.21 -6.27 -2.27
CA LEU A 224 1.38 -6.27 -3.74
C LEU A 224 1.98 -4.95 -4.22
N THR A 225 1.47 -3.82 -3.73
CA THR A 225 2.01 -2.48 -4.03
C THR A 225 3.46 -2.35 -3.58
N VAL A 226 3.78 -2.75 -2.35
CA VAL A 226 5.15 -2.72 -1.80
C VAL A 226 6.11 -3.55 -2.64
N VAL A 227 5.71 -4.77 -3.04
CA VAL A 227 6.51 -5.66 -3.90
C VAL A 227 6.82 -4.98 -5.23
N VAL A 228 5.83 -4.34 -5.85
CA VAL A 228 5.99 -3.62 -7.12
C VAL A 228 6.96 -2.45 -6.97
N LEU A 229 6.77 -1.61 -5.94
CA LEU A 229 7.60 -0.43 -5.71
C LEU A 229 9.04 -0.81 -5.35
N CYS A 230 9.23 -1.82 -4.50
CA CYS A 230 10.57 -2.29 -4.13
C CYS A 230 11.31 -2.90 -5.32
N ARG A 231 10.65 -3.73 -6.14
CA ARG A 231 11.24 -4.27 -7.38
C ARG A 231 11.56 -3.20 -8.41
N ALA A 232 10.73 -2.16 -8.50
CA ALA A 232 11.02 -1.02 -9.36
C ALA A 232 12.26 -0.27 -8.84
N TYR A 233 12.36 -0.08 -7.52
CA TYR A 233 13.50 0.58 -6.90
C TYR A 233 14.80 -0.21 -7.03
N GLU A 234 14.80 -1.53 -6.84
CA GLU A 234 15.98 -2.40 -7.01
C GLU A 234 16.68 -2.20 -8.37
N ARG A 235 15.91 -1.93 -9.43
CA ARG A 235 16.42 -1.67 -10.79
C ARG A 235 17.15 -0.34 -10.96
N VAL A 236 16.94 0.59 -10.05
CA VAL A 236 17.48 1.97 -10.10
C VAL A 236 18.22 2.34 -8.82
N ALA A 237 18.40 1.38 -7.92
CA ALA A 237 19.13 1.54 -6.68
C ALA A 237 20.62 1.76 -6.97
N PRO A 238 21.31 2.63 -6.22
CA PRO A 238 22.76 2.78 -6.33
C PRO A 238 23.50 1.48 -5.96
N PRO A 239 24.72 1.26 -6.47
CA PRO A 239 25.51 0.05 -6.19
C PRO A 239 25.71 -0.23 -4.70
N GLU A 240 25.87 0.82 -3.89
CA GLU A 240 26.01 0.72 -2.43
C GLU A 240 24.77 0.09 -1.77
N ILE A 241 23.57 0.46 -2.24
CA ILE A 241 22.32 -0.11 -1.75
C ILE A 241 22.10 -1.50 -2.34
N GLN A 242 22.49 -1.74 -3.60
CA GLN A 242 22.40 -3.06 -4.21
C GLN A 242 23.23 -4.08 -3.44
N ALA A 243 24.45 -3.75 -3.00
CA ALA A 243 25.26 -4.62 -2.16
C ALA A 243 24.57 -4.96 -0.81
N LEU A 244 23.82 -4.01 -0.23
CA LEU A 244 23.04 -4.26 0.99
C LEU A 244 21.83 -5.18 0.75
N LEU A 245 21.26 -5.13 -0.47
CA LEU A 245 20.14 -5.95 -0.89
C LEU A 245 20.59 -7.35 -1.32
N GLU A 246 21.75 -7.51 -1.97
CA GLU A 246 22.31 -8.81 -2.38
C GLU A 246 22.70 -9.70 -1.20
N HIS A 247 23.07 -9.11 -0.05
CA HIS A 247 23.24 -9.86 1.20
C HIS A 247 21.95 -10.61 1.67
N ARG A 248 20.79 -10.33 1.05
CA ARG A 248 19.53 -11.06 1.23
C ARG A 248 19.48 -12.39 0.44
N GLU A 249 20.21 -12.51 -0.66
CA GLU A 249 20.11 -13.65 -1.59
C GLU A 249 20.63 -14.97 -1.01
N GLY A 250 21.19 -14.95 0.20
CA GLY A 250 21.46 -16.19 0.95
C GLY A 250 20.22 -17.02 1.32
N LYS A 251 18.97 -16.52 1.14
CA LYS A 251 17.73 -17.28 1.49
C LYS A 251 16.46 -17.04 0.66
N PHE A 252 16.51 -16.33 -0.45
CA PHE A 252 15.42 -16.36 -1.43
C PHE A 252 16.02 -16.66 -2.79
N ASP A 253 16.13 -17.96 -3.04
CA ASP A 253 16.78 -18.55 -4.19
C ASP A 253 16.15 -18.02 -5.49
N ALA A 254 16.87 -17.15 -6.18
CA ALA A 254 16.48 -16.64 -7.49
C ALA A 254 16.36 -17.76 -8.54
N SER A 255 16.91 -18.96 -8.25
CA SER A 255 16.77 -20.15 -9.08
C SER A 255 15.36 -20.76 -9.11
N VAL A 256 14.43 -20.31 -8.24
CA VAL A 256 13.02 -20.73 -8.28
C VAL A 256 12.22 -19.97 -9.36
N PHE A 257 12.82 -18.97 -10.02
CA PHE A 257 12.10 -18.06 -10.92
C PHE A 257 12.79 -17.83 -12.28
N ALA A 258 13.67 -18.74 -12.71
CA ALA A 258 14.06 -18.88 -14.10
C ALA A 258 12.98 -19.61 -14.90
#